data_AF-D5H848-F1
#
_entry.id   AF-D5H848-F1
#
_cell.length_a   1.000
_cell.length_b   1.000
_cell.length_c   1.000
_cell.angle_alpha   90.00
_cell.angle_beta   90.00
_cell.angle_gamma   90.00
#
_symmetry.space_group_name_H-M   'P 1'
#
loop_
_entity.id
_entity.type
_entity.pdbx_description
1 polymer ?
#
loop_
_entity_poly.entity_id
_entity_poly.type
_entity_poly.pdbx_seq_one_letter_code
_entity_poly.pdbx_strand_id
1 'polypeptide(L)' 'MPDVSYPSTYECSGCTDGLTVTREDARGLYPDPDSPNAPEVVLQERGWFKGPNGELYCPDCGKSAGR' A
#
# COMPACT_ATOMS: atom_id res chain seq x y z
N MET A 1 -20.91 0.13 -3.28
CA MET A 1 -19.64 -0.12 -2.57
C MET A 1 -18.54 0.48 -3.43
N PRO A 2 -17.55 1.19 -2.86
CA PRO A 2 -16.39 1.61 -3.65
C PRO A 2 -15.68 0.35 -4.13
N ASP A 3 -15.81 0.06 -5.41
CA ASP A 3 -15.19 -1.10 -6.06
C ASP A 3 -13.69 -0.86 -6.09
N VAL A 4 -12.91 -1.71 -5.42
CA VAL A 4 -11.45 -1.62 -5.46
C VAL A 4 -11.00 -2.01 -6.86
N SER A 5 -10.62 -1.00 -7.65
CA SER A 5 -10.10 -1.21 -8.99
C SER A 5 -8.63 -1.65 -8.92
N TYR A 6 -8.40 -2.91 -9.24
CA TYR A 6 -7.06 -3.46 -9.43
C TYR A 6 -6.60 -3.31 -10.90
N PRO A 7 -5.29 -3.12 -11.13
CA PRO A 7 -4.25 -2.89 -10.14
C PRO A 7 -4.36 -1.50 -9.49
N SER A 8 -4.13 -1.42 -8.18
CA SER A 8 -4.10 -0.16 -7.44
C SER A 8 -2.64 0.27 -7.28
N THR A 9 -2.28 1.41 -7.89
CA THR A 9 -0.93 1.98 -7.79
C THR A 9 -0.89 3.01 -6.67
N TYR A 10 0.05 2.83 -5.75
CA TYR A 10 0.31 3.72 -4.63
C TYR A 10 1.67 4.37 -4.84
N GLU A 11 1.73 5.68 -4.70
CA GLU A 11 2.99 6.43 -4.81
C GLU A 11 3.52 6.75 -3.42
N CYS A 12 4.82 6.57 -3.23
CA CYS A 12 5.51 6.96 -2.01
C CYS A 12 5.64 8.48 -1.98
N SER A 13 5.23 9.13 -0.89
CA SER A 13 5.45 10.56 -0.68
C SER A 13 6.91 10.88 -0.36
N GLY A 14 7.67 9.90 0.15
CA GLY A 14 9.08 10.06 0.51
C GLY A 14 10.08 9.91 -0.63
N CYS A 15 9.68 9.36 -1.78
CA CYS A 15 10.53 9.18 -2.96
C CYS A 15 9.70 8.84 -4.20
N THR A 16 10.32 8.84 -5.38
CA THR A 16 9.63 8.53 -6.65
C THR A 16 9.30 7.04 -6.84
N ASP A 17 9.32 6.25 -5.76
CA ASP A 17 8.99 4.84 -5.81
C ASP A 17 7.48 4.63 -5.68
N GLY A 18 6.96 3.64 -6.41
CA GLY A 18 5.54 3.32 -6.43
C GLY A 18 5.32 1.83 -6.24
N LEU A 19 4.31 1.47 -5.46
CA LEU A 19 3.88 0.10 -5.28
C LEU A 19 2.58 -0.14 -6.03
N THR A 20 2.59 -1.12 -6.91
CA THR A 20 1.37 -1.65 -7.53
C THR A 20 0.88 -2.84 -6.72
N VAL A 21 -0.30 -2.71 -6.14
CA VAL A 21 -1.02 -3.82 -5.49
C VAL A 21 -1.94 -4.45 -6.51
N THR A 22 -1.81 -5.77 -6.69
CA THR A 22 -2.69 -6.54 -7.56
C THR A 22 -3.78 -7.26 -6.76
N ARG A 23 -4.84 -7.72 -7.44
CA ARG A 23 -5.89 -8.53 -6.80
C ARG A 23 -5.31 -9.82 -6.23
N GLU A 24 -4.28 -10.38 -6.86
CA GLU A 24 -3.63 -11.62 -6.40
C GLU A 24 -2.85 -11.41 -5.09
N ASP A 25 -2.14 -10.28 -4.96
CA ASP A 25 -1.49 -9.88 -3.70
C ASP A 25 -2.51 -9.75 -2.56
N ALA A 26 -3.61 -9.04 -2.85
CA ALA A 26 -4.69 -8.84 -1.90
C ALA A 26 -5.36 -10.16 -1.51
N ARG A 27 -5.63 -11.04 -2.47
CA ARG A 27 -6.23 -12.36 -2.22
C ARG A 27 -5.34 -13.28 -1.39
N GLY A 28 -4.02 -13.13 -1.50
CA GLY A 28 -3.05 -13.88 -0.70
C GLY A 28 -3.06 -13.49 0.78
N LEU A 29 -3.42 -12.24 1.09
CA LEU A 29 -3.33 -11.66 2.44
C LEU A 29 -4.70 -11.39 3.08
N TYR A 30 -5.74 -11.21 2.27
CA TYR A 30 -7.08 -10.84 2.72
C TYR A 30 -8.13 -11.70 1.99
N PRO A 31 -9.09 -12.29 2.73
CA PRO A 31 -10.08 -13.20 2.13
C PRO A 31 -11.01 -12.52 1.13
N ASP A 32 -11.21 -11.21 1.27
CA ASP A 32 -12.05 -10.39 0.39
C ASP A 32 -11.20 -9.35 -0.36
N PRO A 33 -10.60 -9.71 -1.50
CA PRO A 33 -9.67 -8.81 -2.19
C PRO A 33 -10.36 -7.54 -2.70
N ASP A 34 -11.67 -7.57 -2.95
CA ASP A 34 -12.43 -6.41 -3.42
C ASP A 34 -12.82 -5.44 -2.29
N SER A 35 -12.43 -5.74 -1.05
CA SER A 35 -12.61 -4.86 0.10
C SER A 35 -11.63 -3.68 0.06
N PRO A 36 -12.05 -2.44 0.39
CA PRO A 36 -11.15 -1.28 0.46
C PRO A 36 -10.00 -1.45 1.46
N ASN A 37 -10.15 -2.34 2.43
CA ASN A 37 -9.11 -2.69 3.39
C ASN A 37 -8.06 -3.65 2.81
N ALA A 38 -8.38 -4.42 1.77
CA ALA A 38 -7.48 -5.42 1.22
C ALA A 38 -6.14 -4.83 0.72
N PRO A 39 -6.12 -3.73 -0.07
CA PRO A 39 -4.85 -3.14 -0.46
C PRO A 39 -4.12 -2.46 0.71
N GLU A 40 -4.84 -1.97 1.75
CA GLU A 40 -4.20 -1.45 2.96
C GLU A 40 -3.44 -2.55 3.73
N VAL A 41 -3.97 -3.77 3.77
CA VAL A 41 -3.25 -4.92 4.37
C VAL A 41 -2.00 -5.26 3.56
N VAL A 42 -2.08 -5.26 2.23
CA VAL A 42 -0.90 -5.51 1.37
C VAL A 42 0.18 -4.45 1.60
N LEU A 43 -0.23 -3.18 1.70
CA LEU A 43 0.67 -2.08 2.01
C LEU A 43 1.38 -2.31 3.34
N GLN A 44 0.65 -2.62 4.41
CA GLN A 44 1.24 -2.90 5.72
C GLN A 44 2.19 -4.12 5.72
N GLU A 45 1.82 -5.22 5.04
CA GLU A 45 2.65 -6.42 4.93
C GLU A 45 3.97 -6.09 4.23
N ARG A 46 3.92 -5.31 3.15
CA ARG A 46 5.09 -4.82 2.44
C ARG A 46 5.85 -3.70 3.18
N GLY A 47 5.44 -3.34 4.39
CA GLY A 47 6.10 -2.33 5.23
C GLY A 47 5.82 -0.88 4.84
N TRP A 48 4.79 -0.64 4.02
CA TRP A 48 4.30 0.72 3.76
C TRP A 48 3.49 1.21 4.95
N PHE A 49 3.64 2.48 5.28
CA PHE A 49 2.91 3.12 6.37
C PHE A 49 2.23 4.39 5.89
N LYS A 50 1.05 4.67 6.47
CA LYS A 50 0.31 5.88 6.21
C LYS A 50 0.64 6.91 7.28
N GLY A 51 1.14 8.06 6.87
CA GLY A 51 1.48 9.17 7.75
C GLY A 51 0.24 9.90 8.30
N PRO A 52 0.46 10.83 9.24
CA PRO A 52 -0.61 11.54 9.95
C PRO A 52 -1.47 12.42 9.02
N ASN A 53 -0.94 12.84 7.87
CA ASN A 53 -1.67 13.63 6.88
C ASN A 53 -2.32 12.78 5.76
N GLY A 54 -2.27 11.44 5.87
CA GLY A 54 -2.73 10.52 4.83
C GLY A 54 -1.70 10.24 3.73
N GLU A 55 -0.49 10.76 3.85
CA GLU A 55 0.65 10.47 2.97
C GLU A 55 1.08 9.00 3.10
N LEU A 56 1.52 8.39 2.01
CA LEU A 56 1.96 7.00 1.99
C LEU A 56 3.48 6.94 1.92
N TYR A 57 4.10 6.22 2.83
CA TYR A 57 5.54 6.09 2.89
C TYR A 57 5.92 4.63 2.72
N CYS A 58 6.79 4.41 1.76
CA CYS A 58 7.40 3.16 1.44
C CYS A 58 8.49 2.80 2.47
N PRO A 59 8.71 1.50 2.74
CA PRO A 59 9.70 1.04 3.72
C PRO A 59 11.13 1.45 3.34
N ASP A 60 11.42 1.57 2.05
CA ASP A 60 12.75 1.84 1.52
C ASP A 60 13.18 3.29 1.82
N CYS A 61 12.30 4.24 1.51
CA CYS A 61 12.55 5.66 1.75
C CYS A 61 12.28 6.04 3.21
N GLY A 62 11.36 5.35 3.89
CA GLY A 62 11.14 5.48 5.33
C GLY A 62 12.34 5.06 6.19
N LYS A 63 13.12 4.06 5.75
CA LYS A 63 14.38 3.69 6.41
C LYS A 63 15.47 4.75 6.27
N SER A 64 15.46 5.51 5.18
CA SER A 64 16.44 6.55 4.90
C SER A 64 16.20 7.84 5.70
N ALA A 65 15.00 8.04 6.24
CA ALA A 65 14.69 9.14 7.16
C ALA A 65 15.07 8.85 8.63
N GLY A 66 15.62 7.67 8.92
CA GLY A 66 16.00 7.22 10.26
C GLY A 66 17.46 6.78 10.34
N ARG A 67 18.43 7.66 10.04
CA ARG A 67 19.75 7.62 10.67
C ARG A 67 20.55 8.91 10.53
#